data_AF-A0A1Y6B7D9-F1
#
_entry.id   AF-A0A1Y6B7D9-F1
#
_cell.length_a   1.000
_cell.length_b   1.000
_cell.length_c   1.000
_cell.angle_alpha   90.00
_cell.angle_beta   90.00
_cell.angle_gamma   90.00
#
_symmetry.space_group_name_H-M   'P 1'
#
loop_
_entity.id
_entity.type
_entity.pdbx_description
1 polymer ?
#
loop_
_entity_poly.entity_id
_entity_poly.type
_entity_poly.pdbx_seq_one_letter_code
_entity_poly.pdbx_strand_id
1 'polypeptide(L)'
;MEIATLLSLIVLGCFIWRWACHWFNIPWPSWMAWWLENPYMLIFCHPKDLLARLRLEPNMKVLEVGCGAGRVTIPVAQAVPQGSVLGVDLQAGMIRQLERRTKRMSLPNLSWHQRDVIRDGLPSGPFDRIVVVTVLGEIPAYTKVLQDAFDQLRPGGMVSITEVLPDPCYIPSKRLRHECESLGFQHLETIHNLVSYTLNLEKPRS
;
A
#
# COMPACT_ATOMS: atom_id res chain seq x y z
N MET A 1 -22.81 23.86 19.79
CA MET A 1 -22.18 23.67 18.47
C MET A 1 -22.97 22.57 17.78
N GLU A 2 -23.72 22.89 16.72
CA GLU A 2 -24.60 21.92 16.07
C GLU A 2 -23.78 20.80 15.40
N ILE A 3 -24.26 19.56 15.45
CA ILE A 3 -23.60 18.41 14.80
C ILE A 3 -23.33 18.69 13.31
N ALA A 4 -24.22 19.44 12.66
CA ALA A 4 -24.08 19.86 11.27
C ALA A 4 -22.86 20.76 11.02
N THR A 5 -22.53 21.68 11.94
CA THR A 5 -21.36 22.56 11.79
C THR A 5 -20.06 21.81 11.99
N LEU A 6 -20.02 20.84 12.92
CA LEU A 6 -18.86 19.97 13.12
C LEU A 6 -18.61 19.08 11.88
N LEU A 7 -19.65 18.47 11.32
CA LEU A 7 -19.54 17.66 10.10
C LEU A 7 -19.06 18.50 8.90
N SER A 8 -19.57 19.73 8.77
CA SER A 8 -19.16 20.65 7.69
C SER A 8 -17.68 21.03 7.80
N LEU A 9 -17.18 21.27 9.01
CA LEU A 9 -15.76 21.57 9.25
C LEU A 9 -14.85 20.36 8.99
N ILE A 10 -15.29 19.14 9.33
CA ILE A 10 -14.56 17.91 9.01
C ILE A 10 -14.45 17.73 7.50
N VAL A 11 -15.58 17.87 6.78
CA VAL A 11 -15.60 17.76 5.31
C VAL A 11 -14.71 18.82 4.68
N LEU A 12 -14.82 20.08 5.11
CA LEU A 12 -13.97 21.17 4.62
C LEU A 12 -12.49 20.91 4.92
N GLY A 13 -12.16 20.39 6.10
CA GLY A 13 -10.81 19.97 6.48
C GLY A 13 -10.28 18.85 5.58
N CYS A 14 -11.08 17.83 5.27
CA CYS A 14 -10.73 16.78 4.32
C CYS A 14 -10.52 17.34 2.90
N PHE A 15 -11.32 18.31 2.45
CA PHE A 15 -11.15 18.98 1.16
C PHE A 15 -9.87 19.82 1.12
N ILE A 16 -9.59 20.61 2.15
CA ILE A 16 -8.37 21.41 2.27
C ILE A 16 -7.16 20.49 2.35
N TRP A 17 -7.23 19.38 3.09
CA TRP A 17 -6.16 18.40 3.18
C TRP A 17 -5.94 17.69 1.84
N ARG A 18 -6.99 17.22 1.17
CA ARG A 18 -6.89 16.64 -0.19
C ARG A 18 -6.29 17.62 -1.18
N TRP A 19 -6.70 18.89 -1.12
CA TRP A 19 -6.12 19.96 -1.93
C TRP A 19 -4.64 20.16 -1.57
N ALA A 20 -4.30 20.26 -0.29
CA ALA A 20 -2.91 20.41 0.16
C ALA A 20 -2.04 19.21 -0.23
N CYS A 21 -2.52 17.97 -0.12
CA CYS A 21 -1.81 16.78 -0.59
C CYS A 21 -1.60 16.82 -2.10
N HIS A 22 -2.60 17.26 -2.87
CA HIS A 22 -2.50 17.41 -4.33
C HIS A 22 -1.48 18.49 -4.76
N TRP A 23 -1.34 19.58 -4.00
CA TRP A 23 -0.49 20.72 -4.39
C TRP A 23 0.89 20.73 -3.71
N PHE A 24 1.01 20.15 -2.51
CA PHE A 24 2.23 20.18 -1.71
C PHE A 24 2.86 18.80 -1.46
N ASN A 25 2.30 17.71 -2.00
CA ASN A 25 2.81 16.34 -1.84
C ASN A 25 3.16 16.02 -0.38
N ILE A 26 2.24 16.31 0.55
CA ILE A 26 2.44 16.07 1.97
C ILE A 26 1.96 14.64 2.27
N PRO A 27 2.86 13.63 2.34
CA PRO A 27 2.50 12.31 2.82
C PRO A 27 2.10 12.38 4.31
N TRP A 28 1.41 11.35 4.79
CA TRP A 28 1.03 11.29 6.20
C TRP A 28 2.24 11.55 7.12
N PRO A 29 2.18 12.47 8.09
CA PRO A 29 3.38 12.83 8.85
C PRO A 29 3.93 11.65 9.65
N SER A 30 5.24 11.37 9.53
CA SER A 30 5.85 10.19 10.17
C SER A 30 5.75 10.16 11.69
N TRP A 31 5.59 11.31 12.34
CA TRP A 31 5.36 11.42 13.79
C TRP A 31 3.95 11.01 14.21
N MET A 32 3.02 10.88 13.25
CA MET A 32 1.68 10.33 13.43
C MET A 32 1.58 8.85 13.02
N ALA A 33 2.70 8.13 12.88
CA ALA A 33 2.69 6.70 12.57
C ALA A 33 1.83 5.87 13.55
N TRP A 34 1.81 6.27 14.83
CA TRP A 34 0.97 5.65 15.87
C TRP A 34 -0.54 5.69 15.54
N TRP A 35 -1.00 6.62 14.69
CA TRP A 35 -2.39 6.70 14.24
C TRP A 35 -2.73 5.58 13.26
N LEU A 36 -1.82 5.26 12.33
CA LEU A 36 -1.95 4.13 11.40
C LEU A 36 -1.77 2.77 12.09
N GLU A 37 -1.14 2.79 13.27
CA GLU A 37 -0.92 1.62 14.13
C GLU A 37 -1.99 1.44 15.20
N ASN A 38 -2.98 2.34 15.26
CA ASN A 38 -4.06 2.29 16.22
C ASN A 38 -4.87 0.99 16.05
N PRO A 39 -5.29 0.30 17.13
CA PRO A 39 -6.15 -0.88 17.06
C PRO A 39 -7.42 -0.69 16.20
N TYR A 40 -7.94 0.53 16.02
CA TYR A 40 -9.04 0.77 15.08
C TYR A 40 -8.67 0.47 13.61
N MET A 41 -7.42 0.65 13.21
CA MET A 41 -6.95 0.24 11.87
C MET A 41 -7.00 -1.28 11.68
N LEU A 42 -6.92 -2.06 12.76
CA LEU A 42 -7.13 -3.52 12.72
C LEU A 42 -8.59 -3.88 12.42
N ILE A 43 -9.54 -3.01 12.74
CA ILE A 43 -10.97 -3.23 12.45
C ILE A 43 -11.26 -2.98 10.96
N PHE A 44 -10.61 -1.99 10.37
CA PHE A 44 -10.87 -1.58 8.98
C PHE A 44 -10.04 -2.34 7.94
N CYS A 45 -8.82 -2.73 8.32
CA CYS A 45 -7.83 -3.33 7.45
C CYS A 45 -6.92 -4.29 8.23
N HIS A 46 -7.51 -5.37 8.74
CA HIS A 46 -6.78 -6.36 9.53
C HIS A 46 -5.65 -7.00 8.70
N PRO A 47 -4.39 -7.07 9.20
CA PRO A 47 -3.28 -7.65 8.45
C PRO A 47 -3.54 -9.10 8.02
N LYS A 48 -4.19 -9.92 8.86
CA LYS A 48 -4.55 -11.30 8.48
C LYS A 48 -5.47 -11.36 7.25
N ASP A 49 -6.42 -10.44 7.15
CA ASP A 49 -7.34 -10.41 6.01
C ASP A 49 -6.58 -10.00 4.75
N LEU A 50 -5.70 -9.02 4.84
CA LEU A 50 -4.81 -8.65 3.74
C LEU A 50 -3.95 -9.83 3.30
N LEU A 51 -3.29 -10.52 4.24
CA LEU A 51 -2.44 -11.66 3.94
C LEU A 51 -3.21 -12.79 3.23
N ALA A 52 -4.45 -13.08 3.66
CA ALA A 52 -5.30 -14.07 3.00
C ALA A 52 -5.59 -13.69 1.53
N ARG A 53 -5.75 -12.39 1.24
CA ARG A 53 -5.99 -11.87 -0.11
C ARG A 53 -4.75 -11.91 -1.00
N LEU A 54 -3.55 -12.00 -0.42
CA LEU A 54 -2.30 -12.01 -1.17
C LEU A 54 -1.96 -13.38 -1.77
N ARG A 55 -2.63 -14.47 -1.37
CA ARG A 55 -2.37 -15.84 -1.88
C ARG A 55 -0.86 -16.15 -1.85
N LEU A 56 -0.23 -15.92 -0.70
CA LEU A 56 1.22 -16.06 -0.52
C LEU A 56 1.61 -17.54 -0.44
N GLU A 57 2.73 -17.87 -1.08
CA GLU A 57 3.44 -19.14 -0.90
C GLU A 57 4.78 -18.87 -0.20
N PRO A 58 5.30 -19.82 0.60
CA PRO A 58 6.45 -19.60 1.47
C PRO A 58 7.73 -19.08 0.80
N ASN A 59 7.89 -19.31 -0.51
CA ASN A 59 9.06 -18.99 -1.33
C ASN A 59 8.88 -17.74 -2.21
N MET A 60 7.78 -17.00 -2.07
CA MET A 60 7.51 -15.83 -2.92
C MET A 60 8.42 -14.64 -2.61
N LYS A 61 8.77 -13.89 -3.66
CA LYS A 61 9.41 -12.57 -3.61
C LYS A 61 8.34 -11.48 -3.67
N VAL A 62 8.24 -10.68 -2.61
CA VAL A 62 7.19 -9.67 -2.43
C VAL A 62 7.80 -8.27 -2.32
N LEU A 63 7.21 -7.30 -3.01
CA LEU A 63 7.48 -5.88 -2.84
C LEU A 63 6.28 -5.23 -2.15
N GLU A 64 6.52 -4.39 -1.15
CA GLU A 64 5.51 -3.49 -0.59
C GLU A 64 5.89 -2.03 -0.86
N VAL A 65 4.98 -1.28 -1.47
CA VAL A 65 5.12 0.15 -1.75
C VAL A 65 4.43 0.95 -0.65
N GLY A 66 5.19 1.83 0.00
CA GLY A 66 4.76 2.57 1.19
C GLY A 66 4.65 1.67 2.42
N CYS A 67 5.73 0.95 2.73
CA CYS A 67 5.74 -0.05 3.80
C CYS A 67 5.55 0.53 5.22
N GLY A 68 5.70 1.86 5.38
CA GLY A 68 5.56 2.54 6.65
C GLY A 68 6.44 1.94 7.73
N ALA A 69 5.87 1.79 8.93
CA ALA A 69 6.51 1.14 10.07
C ALA A 69 6.32 -0.40 10.11
N GLY A 70 5.94 -1.03 8.99
CA GLY A 70 5.91 -2.49 8.84
C GLY A 70 4.62 -3.19 9.21
N ARG A 71 3.48 -2.49 9.28
CA ARG A 71 2.19 -3.08 9.67
C ARG A 71 1.79 -4.29 8.80
N VAL A 72 2.11 -4.23 7.52
CA VAL A 72 1.83 -5.31 6.55
C VAL A 72 3.12 -6.06 6.21
N THR A 73 4.24 -5.35 6.05
CA THR A 73 5.53 -5.91 5.62
C THR A 73 6.04 -7.00 6.55
N ILE A 74 5.91 -6.81 7.86
CA ILE A 74 6.38 -7.75 8.87
C ILE A 74 5.58 -9.06 8.82
N PRO A 75 4.22 -9.04 8.88
CA PRO A 75 3.42 -10.24 8.66
C PRO A 75 3.66 -10.92 7.32
N VAL A 76 3.83 -10.16 6.23
CA VAL A 76 4.15 -10.74 4.92
C VAL A 76 5.48 -11.48 4.98
N ALA A 77 6.52 -10.91 5.59
CA ALA A 77 7.80 -11.58 5.77
C ALA A 77 7.68 -12.86 6.60
N GLN A 78 6.85 -12.87 7.63
CA GLN A 78 6.55 -14.09 8.40
C GLN A 78 5.85 -15.17 7.56
N ALA A 79 5.02 -14.77 6.59
CA ALA A 79 4.29 -15.68 5.71
C ALA A 79 5.14 -16.25 4.55
N VAL A 80 6.27 -15.62 4.20
CA VAL A 80 7.18 -16.06 3.14
C VAL A 80 8.59 -16.43 3.64
N PRO A 81 8.73 -17.36 4.61
CA PRO A 81 10.00 -17.61 5.30
C PRO A 81 11.14 -18.14 4.40
N GLN A 82 10.82 -18.70 3.23
CA GLN A 82 11.78 -19.20 2.24
C GLN A 82 11.96 -18.23 1.06
N GLY A 83 11.18 -17.15 1.02
CA GLY A 83 11.17 -16.13 -0.01
C GLY A 83 11.90 -14.87 0.43
N SER A 84 11.46 -13.73 -0.09
CA SER A 84 12.00 -12.42 0.30
C SER A 84 10.93 -11.34 0.28
N VAL A 85 11.06 -10.36 1.17
CA VAL A 85 10.20 -9.19 1.23
C VAL A 85 11.06 -7.95 1.19
N LEU A 86 10.73 -7.04 0.27
CA LEU A 86 11.30 -5.71 0.20
C LEU A 86 10.22 -4.68 0.47
N GLY A 87 10.36 -3.91 1.55
CA GLY A 87 9.54 -2.73 1.81
C GLY A 87 10.21 -1.46 1.29
N VAL A 88 9.49 -0.58 0.61
CA VAL A 88 9.99 0.75 0.26
C VAL A 88 9.07 1.84 0.77
N ASP A 89 9.64 2.95 1.23
CA ASP A 89 8.88 4.11 1.72
C ASP A 89 9.63 5.41 1.43
N LEU A 90 8.91 6.49 1.11
CA LEU A 90 9.51 7.80 0.85
C LEU A 90 10.12 8.40 2.13
N GLN A 91 9.52 8.13 3.29
CA GLN A 91 9.85 8.76 4.56
C GLN A 91 10.94 7.99 5.32
N ALA A 92 12.12 8.60 5.45
CA ALA A 92 13.20 8.07 6.30
C ALA A 92 12.74 7.79 7.75
N GLY A 93 11.77 8.57 8.25
CA GLY A 93 11.20 8.39 9.59
C GLY A 93 10.45 7.06 9.76
N MET A 94 9.72 6.63 8.73
CA MET A 94 9.00 5.34 8.73
C MET A 94 9.99 4.17 8.67
N ILE A 95 10.99 4.28 7.80
CA ILE A 95 12.06 3.28 7.68
C ILE A 95 12.80 3.08 9.01
N ARG A 96 13.12 4.15 9.74
CA ARG A 96 13.74 4.03 11.08
C ARG A 96 12.82 3.35 12.10
N GLN A 97 11.50 3.55 12.00
CA GLN A 97 10.55 2.87 12.89
C GLN A 97 10.44 1.39 12.56
N LEU A 98 10.37 1.05 11.27
CA LEU A 98 10.42 -0.33 10.78
C LEU A 98 11.68 -1.03 11.29
N GLU A 99 12.86 -0.42 11.11
CA GLU A 99 14.13 -0.95 11.59
C GLU A 99 14.12 -1.21 13.10
N ARG A 100 13.60 -0.27 13.91
CA ARG A 100 13.50 -0.45 15.37
C ARG A 100 12.60 -1.62 15.74
N ARG A 101 11.50 -1.81 15.02
CA ARG A 101 10.55 -2.91 15.25
C ARG A 101 11.14 -4.26 14.88
N THR A 102 11.82 -4.33 13.75
CA THR A 102 12.41 -5.58 13.24
C THR A 102 13.72 -5.95 13.92
N LYS A 103 14.41 -5.02 14.60
CA LYS A 103 15.71 -5.25 15.26
C LYS A 103 15.77 -6.48 16.17
N ARG A 104 14.65 -6.84 16.82
CA ARG A 104 14.55 -8.01 17.72
C ARG A 104 13.76 -9.17 17.10
N MET A 105 13.39 -9.07 15.84
CA MET A 105 12.65 -10.09 15.11
C MET A 105 13.62 -10.89 14.26
N SER A 106 13.55 -12.22 14.34
CA SER A 106 14.33 -13.11 13.48
C SER A 106 13.69 -13.21 12.08
N LEU A 107 13.83 -12.14 11.28
CA LEU A 107 13.28 -12.04 9.91
C LEU A 107 14.39 -11.80 8.88
N PRO A 108 15.20 -12.82 8.55
CA PRO A 108 16.33 -12.67 7.62
C PRO A 108 15.91 -12.42 6.17
N ASN A 109 14.64 -12.70 5.84
CA ASN A 109 14.05 -12.51 4.52
C ASN A 109 13.44 -11.12 4.31
N LEU A 110 13.47 -10.24 5.33
CA LEU A 110 12.91 -8.90 5.26
C LEU A 110 14.01 -7.86 5.05
N SER A 111 13.86 -7.05 4.00
CA SER A 111 14.71 -5.90 3.68
C SER A 111 13.85 -4.65 3.48
N TRP A 112 14.44 -3.46 3.64
CA TRP A 112 13.74 -2.20 3.43
C TRP A 112 14.66 -1.08 2.95
N HIS A 113 14.11 -0.16 2.16
CA HIS A 113 14.83 1.00 1.64
C HIS A 113 13.97 2.26 1.66
N GLN A 114 14.60 3.40 2.00
CA GLN A 114 14.00 4.68 1.68
C GLN A 114 14.05 4.85 0.16
N ARG A 115 12.91 5.13 -0.48
CA ARG A 115 12.83 5.30 -1.94
C ARG A 115 11.71 6.23 -2.33
N ASP A 116 12.02 7.14 -3.25
CA ASP A 116 11.01 7.91 -3.96
C ASP A 116 10.61 7.13 -5.21
N VAL A 117 9.45 6.48 -5.18
CA VAL A 117 9.01 5.62 -6.29
C VAL A 117 8.64 6.41 -7.55
N ILE A 118 8.42 7.73 -7.46
CA ILE A 118 8.16 8.57 -8.62
C ILE A 118 9.46 8.96 -9.31
N ARG A 119 10.45 9.39 -8.53
CA ARG A 119 11.76 9.78 -9.07
C ARG A 119 12.60 8.57 -9.45
N ASP A 120 12.66 7.58 -8.57
CA ASP A 120 13.61 6.46 -8.66
C ASP A 120 12.96 5.19 -9.25
N GLY A 121 11.64 5.19 -9.48
CA GLY A 121 10.87 4.04 -9.94
C GLY A 121 10.72 2.94 -8.89
N LEU A 122 10.04 1.84 -9.20
CA LEU A 122 10.03 0.66 -8.32
C LEU A 122 11.37 -0.12 -8.37
N PRO A 123 11.75 -0.81 -7.27
CA PRO A 123 12.89 -1.73 -7.29
C PRO A 123 12.76 -2.79 -8.39
N SER A 124 13.90 -3.27 -8.92
CA SER A 124 13.89 -4.27 -9.97
C SER A 124 13.41 -5.65 -9.48
N GLY A 125 12.45 -6.21 -10.21
CA GLY A 125 11.88 -7.53 -10.00
C GLY A 125 12.70 -8.66 -10.65
N PRO A 126 12.05 -9.75 -11.08
CA PRO A 126 10.61 -9.96 -11.02
C PRO A 126 10.11 -10.22 -9.59
N PHE A 127 8.91 -9.75 -9.26
CA PHE A 127 8.20 -10.05 -8.01
C PHE A 127 7.01 -10.99 -8.28
N ASP A 128 6.71 -11.86 -7.31
CA ASP A 128 5.49 -12.66 -7.28
C ASP A 128 4.28 -11.81 -6.89
N ARG A 129 4.49 -10.89 -5.94
CA ARG A 129 3.48 -9.99 -5.40
C ARG A 129 4.02 -8.58 -5.29
N ILE A 130 3.21 -7.61 -5.68
CA ILE A 130 3.40 -6.20 -5.33
C ILE A 130 2.20 -5.75 -4.51
N VAL A 131 2.45 -5.22 -3.32
CA VAL A 131 1.44 -4.85 -2.34
C VAL A 131 1.45 -3.34 -2.15
N VAL A 132 0.26 -2.73 -2.22
CA VAL A 132 0.08 -1.29 -2.00
C VAL A 132 -1.13 -1.11 -1.08
N VAL A 133 -0.95 -0.49 0.08
CA VAL A 133 -2.03 -0.31 1.07
C VAL A 133 -2.08 1.15 1.50
N THR A 134 -3.16 1.85 1.15
CA THR A 134 -3.43 3.26 1.51
C THR A 134 -2.26 4.19 1.18
N VAL A 135 -1.69 4.02 -0.02
CA VAL A 135 -0.49 4.73 -0.48
C VAL A 135 -0.69 5.31 -1.88
N LEU A 136 -1.42 4.59 -2.75
CA LEU A 136 -1.51 4.95 -4.17
C LEU A 136 -2.15 6.32 -4.38
N GLY A 137 -3.19 6.64 -3.60
CA GLY A 137 -3.84 7.95 -3.61
C GLY A 137 -2.94 9.12 -3.19
N GLU A 138 -1.92 8.87 -2.37
CA GLU A 138 -0.96 9.91 -1.93
C GLU A 138 0.11 10.21 -3.00
N ILE A 139 0.25 9.32 -3.99
CA ILE A 139 1.30 9.42 -4.99
C ILE A 139 0.82 10.25 -6.20
N PRO A 140 1.46 11.38 -6.50
CA PRO A 140 1.20 12.11 -7.75
C PRO A 140 1.59 11.23 -8.94
N ALA A 141 0.77 11.23 -10.00
CA ALA A 141 1.02 10.39 -11.18
C ALA A 141 1.20 8.89 -10.85
N TYR A 142 0.38 8.36 -9.93
CA TYR A 142 0.40 6.96 -9.54
C TYR A 142 0.25 5.96 -10.70
N THR A 143 -0.24 6.38 -11.87
CA THR A 143 -0.25 5.56 -13.10
C THR A 143 1.14 5.12 -13.52
N LYS A 144 2.19 5.93 -13.28
CA LYS A 144 3.59 5.52 -13.48
C LYS A 144 3.97 4.38 -12.53
N VAL A 145 3.52 4.44 -11.28
CA VAL A 145 3.74 3.37 -10.30
C VAL A 145 3.00 2.09 -10.69
N LEU A 146 1.80 2.20 -11.28
CA LEU A 146 1.09 1.05 -11.82
C LEU A 146 1.82 0.42 -13.01
N GLN A 147 2.38 1.24 -13.91
CA GLN A 147 3.21 0.75 -15.02
C GLN A 147 4.47 0.06 -14.50
N ASP A 148 5.20 0.70 -13.59
CA ASP A 148 6.37 0.09 -12.96
C ASP A 148 5.99 -1.22 -12.26
N ALA A 149 4.85 -1.27 -11.58
CA ALA A 149 4.38 -2.50 -10.95
C ALA A 149 4.11 -3.61 -11.98
N PHE A 150 3.51 -3.26 -13.13
CA PHE A 150 3.33 -4.19 -14.24
C PHE A 150 4.68 -4.72 -14.73
N ASP A 151 5.66 -3.84 -14.95
CA ASP A 151 6.97 -4.20 -15.49
C ASP A 151 7.77 -5.09 -14.52
N GLN A 152 7.71 -4.79 -13.22
CA GLN A 152 8.45 -5.51 -12.19
C GLN A 152 7.77 -6.80 -11.72
N LEU A 153 6.54 -7.09 -12.11
CA LEU A 153 5.91 -8.39 -11.85
C LEU A 153 6.41 -9.45 -12.83
N ARG A 154 6.58 -10.69 -12.33
CA ARG A 154 6.68 -11.85 -13.23
C ARG A 154 5.38 -12.07 -13.99
N PRO A 155 5.41 -12.76 -15.15
CA PRO A 155 4.20 -13.33 -15.73
C PRO A 155 3.45 -14.20 -14.72
N GLY A 156 2.17 -13.95 -14.54
CA GLY A 156 1.32 -14.56 -13.50
C GLY A 156 1.52 -14.03 -12.08
N GLY A 157 2.33 -12.98 -11.92
CA GLY A 157 2.45 -12.23 -10.66
C GLY A 157 1.22 -11.36 -10.41
N MET A 158 0.98 -10.99 -9.15
CA MET A 158 -0.21 -10.23 -8.75
C MET A 158 0.15 -8.90 -8.10
N VAL A 159 -0.52 -7.83 -8.49
CA VAL A 159 -0.58 -6.59 -7.72
C VAL A 159 -1.84 -6.60 -6.84
N SER A 160 -1.70 -6.27 -5.56
CA SER A 160 -2.79 -6.15 -4.61
C SER A 160 -2.83 -4.74 -4.04
N ILE A 161 -3.91 -4.02 -4.33
CA ILE A 161 -4.08 -2.61 -3.97
C ILE A 161 -5.24 -2.48 -3.01
N THR A 162 -5.00 -1.93 -1.81
CA THR A 162 -6.03 -1.72 -0.80
C THR A 162 -6.19 -0.24 -0.50
N GLU A 163 -7.43 0.25 -0.59
CA GLU A 163 -7.81 1.61 -0.23
C GLU A 163 -8.84 1.56 0.90
N VAL A 164 -8.77 2.52 1.83
CA VAL A 164 -9.58 2.53 3.06
C VAL A 164 -10.20 3.91 3.25
N LEU A 165 -11.50 3.97 3.52
CA LEU A 165 -12.18 5.17 3.98
C LEU A 165 -11.89 5.41 5.48
N PRO A 166 -11.84 6.67 5.95
CA PRO A 166 -12.11 7.91 5.22
C PRO A 166 -10.82 8.59 4.71
N ASP A 167 -9.96 7.89 3.97
CA ASP A 167 -8.76 8.51 3.36
C ASP A 167 -9.15 9.64 2.38
N PRO A 168 -8.68 10.89 2.59
CA PRO A 168 -8.91 12.01 1.67
C PRO A 168 -8.42 11.75 0.23
N CYS A 169 -7.43 10.87 0.08
CA CYS A 169 -6.81 10.48 -1.17
C CYS A 169 -7.42 9.21 -1.79
N TYR A 170 -8.50 8.67 -1.21
CA TYR A 170 -9.17 7.45 -1.66
C TYR A 170 -9.46 7.44 -3.17
N ILE A 171 -9.03 6.37 -3.83
CA ILE A 171 -9.31 6.10 -5.24
C ILE A 171 -10.48 5.11 -5.33
N PRO A 172 -11.56 5.40 -6.07
CA PRO A 172 -12.65 4.44 -6.28
C PRO A 172 -12.19 3.18 -7.04
N SER A 173 -12.59 2.00 -6.57
CA SER A 173 -12.15 0.70 -7.14
C SER A 173 -12.40 0.56 -8.64
N LYS A 174 -13.53 1.07 -9.15
CA LYS A 174 -13.85 1.05 -10.59
C LYS A 174 -12.87 1.84 -11.43
N ARG A 175 -12.46 3.02 -10.96
CA ARG A 175 -11.48 3.86 -11.66
C ARG A 175 -10.12 3.16 -11.69
N LEU A 176 -9.66 2.71 -10.53
CA LEU A 176 -8.37 2.04 -10.40
C LEU A 176 -8.31 0.76 -11.26
N ARG A 177 -9.38 -0.03 -11.26
CA ARG A 177 -9.50 -1.21 -12.11
C ARG A 177 -9.36 -0.86 -13.59
N HIS A 178 -10.10 0.15 -14.07
CA HIS A 178 -10.04 0.56 -15.46
C HIS A 178 -8.62 0.99 -15.89
N GLU A 179 -7.94 1.75 -15.03
CA GLU A 179 -6.58 2.20 -15.29
C GLU A 179 -5.60 1.01 -15.32
N CYS A 180 -5.69 0.07 -14.38
CA CYS A 180 -4.86 -1.14 -14.42
C CYS A 180 -5.16 -2.00 -15.67
N GLU A 181 -6.42 -2.19 -16.04
CA GLU A 181 -6.80 -2.93 -17.25
C GLU A 181 -6.23 -2.27 -18.51
N SER A 182 -6.18 -0.94 -18.56
CA SER A 182 -5.57 -0.20 -19.68
C SER A 182 -4.06 -0.42 -19.83
N LEU A 183 -3.37 -0.79 -18.73
CA LEU A 183 -1.96 -1.14 -18.70
C LEU A 183 -1.71 -2.63 -19.02
N GLY A 184 -2.78 -3.42 -19.22
CA GLY A 184 -2.70 -4.84 -19.54
C GLY A 184 -2.84 -5.78 -18.35
N PHE A 185 -3.15 -5.28 -17.14
CA PHE A 185 -3.49 -6.15 -16.02
C PHE A 185 -4.82 -6.88 -16.26
N GLN A 186 -4.91 -8.13 -15.80
CA GLN A 186 -6.16 -8.89 -15.74
C GLN A 186 -6.76 -8.81 -14.34
N HIS A 187 -8.02 -8.40 -14.26
CA HIS A 187 -8.75 -8.37 -12.99
C HIS A 187 -8.96 -9.80 -12.46
N LEU A 188 -8.53 -10.06 -11.23
CA LEU A 188 -8.78 -11.33 -10.54
C LEU A 188 -10.01 -11.25 -9.66
N GLU A 189 -10.03 -10.28 -8.75
CA GLU A 189 -11.11 -10.10 -7.80
C GLU A 189 -11.09 -8.69 -7.19
N THR A 190 -12.26 -8.27 -6.69
CA THR A 190 -12.37 -7.08 -5.84
C THR A 190 -13.11 -7.48 -4.58
N ILE A 191 -12.45 -7.35 -3.45
CA ILE A 191 -12.99 -7.74 -2.15
C ILE A 191 -13.36 -6.46 -1.41
N HIS A 192 -14.63 -6.33 -1.06
CA HIS A 192 -15.16 -5.17 -0.36
C HIS A 192 -15.42 -5.51 1.11
N ASN A 193 -15.02 -4.58 1.98
CA ASN A 193 -15.44 -4.49 3.37
C ASN A 193 -16.27 -3.19 3.53
N LEU A 194 -16.87 -3.00 4.72
CA LEU A 194 -17.71 -1.83 5.02
C LEU A 194 -17.03 -0.48 4.74
N VAL A 195 -15.70 -0.41 4.91
CA VAL A 195 -14.94 0.84 4.76
C VAL A 195 -13.72 0.71 3.86
N SER A 196 -13.45 -0.46 3.27
CA SER A 196 -12.24 -0.67 2.48
C SER A 196 -12.50 -1.60 1.31
N TYR A 197 -11.64 -1.55 0.31
CA TYR A 197 -11.60 -2.58 -0.71
C TYR A 197 -10.17 -3.01 -0.98
N THR A 198 -10.01 -4.26 -1.41
CA THR A 198 -8.77 -4.76 -2.01
C THR A 198 -9.06 -5.17 -3.44
N LEU A 199 -8.28 -4.62 -4.36
CA LEU A 199 -8.29 -4.96 -5.79
C LEU A 199 -7.06 -5.80 -6.10
N ASN A 200 -7.30 -7.05 -6.53
CA ASN A 200 -6.25 -7.96 -6.96
C ASN A 200 -6.25 -8.05 -8.48
N LEU A 201 -5.10 -7.81 -9.10
CA LEU A 201 -4.92 -7.94 -10.54
C LEU A 201 -3.65 -8.74 -10.87
N GLU A 202 -3.73 -9.57 -11.90
CA GLU A 202 -2.62 -10.42 -12.39
C GLU A 202 -1.97 -9.80 -13.62
N LYS A 203 -0.64 -9.93 -13.73
CA LYS A 203 0.07 -9.74 -15.00
C LYS A 203 -0.14 -10.99 -15.86
N PRO A 204 -0.64 -10.88 -17.10
CA PRO A 204 -0.84 -12.04 -17.98
C PRO A 204 0.40 -12.93 -18.08
N ARG A 205 0.17 -14.24 -18.24
CA ARG A 205 1.26 -15.24 -18.34
C ARG A 205 1.92 -15.27 -19.73
N SER A 206 1.30 -14.64 -20.72
CA SER A 206 1.66 -14.61 -22.14
C SER A 206 2.12 -13.24 -22.58
#